data_AF-A0A0A2X9M7-F1
#
_entry.id   AF-A0A0A2X9M7-F1
#
_cell.length_a   1.000
_cell.length_b   1.000
_cell.length_c   1.000
_cell.angle_alpha   90.00
_cell.angle_beta   90.00
_cell.angle_gamma   90.00
#
_symmetry.space_group_name_H-M   'P 1'
#
loop_
_entity.id
_entity.type
_entity.pdbx_description
1 polymer ?
#
loop_
_entity_poly.entity_id
_entity_poly.type
_entity_poly.pdbx_seq_one_letter_code
_entity_poly.pdbx_strand_id
1 'polypeptide(L)'
;MEEKRKILEMVRAGEIGVEEALELLQALEGPGPRPSEGLLRVHVDARDGGKPVRIRVNLPLALADLLEAFLPEEAKATLRGKQVNLREVLALAREGAKGRLVEVQAEDPEDGPVHILVEVA
;
A
#
# COMPACT_ATOMS: atom_id res chain seq x y z
N MET A 1 -22.20 10.62 11.31
CA MET A 1 -22.04 10.61 12.78
C MET A 1 -23.35 10.39 13.53
N GLU A 2 -24.50 10.85 12.98
CA GLU A 2 -25.81 10.65 13.61
C GLU A 2 -26.24 9.17 13.67
N GLU A 3 -25.92 8.37 12.66
CA GLU A 3 -26.30 6.95 12.60
C GLU A 3 -25.60 6.11 13.68
N LYS A 4 -24.31 6.35 13.94
CA LYS A 4 -23.55 5.68 15.02
C LYS A 4 -24.14 5.97 16.40
N ARG A 5 -24.60 7.21 16.64
CA ARG A 5 -25.27 7.59 17.90
C ARG A 5 -26.59 6.85 18.09
N LYS A 6 -27.37 6.69 17.02
CA LYS A 6 -28.64 5.96 17.06
C LYS A 6 -28.44 4.50 17.45
N ILE A 7 -27.41 3.83 16.93
CA ILE A 7 -27.11 2.43 17.29
C ILE A 7 -26.74 2.31 18.77
N LEU A 8 -25.93 3.22 19.30
CA LEU A 8 -25.54 3.18 20.72
C LEU A 8 -26.73 3.44 21.67
N GLU A 9 -27.66 4.30 21.29
CA GLU A 9 -28.90 4.50 22.05
C GLU A 9 -29.82 3.25 22.01
N MET A 10 -29.88 2.53 20.88
CA MET A 10 -30.64 1.27 20.79
C MET A 10 -30.04 0.17 21.68
N VAL A 11 -28.71 0.07 21.79
CA VAL A 11 -28.03 -0.84 22.75
C VAL A 11 -28.36 -0.45 24.18
N ARG A 12 -28.30 0.85 24.48
CA ARG A 12 -28.60 1.38 25.82
C ARG A 12 -30.05 1.13 26.24
N ALA A 13 -30.97 1.22 25.29
CA ALA A 13 -32.39 0.90 25.48
C ALA A 13 -32.65 -0.62 25.57
N GLY A 14 -31.66 -1.46 25.24
CA GLY A 14 -31.79 -2.92 25.21
C GLY A 14 -32.60 -3.44 24.02
N GLU A 15 -32.81 -2.61 22.99
CA GLU A 15 -33.53 -2.98 21.77
C GLU A 15 -32.70 -3.90 20.87
N ILE A 16 -31.36 -3.78 20.94
CA ILE A 16 -30.41 -4.63 20.23
C ILE A 16 -29.30 -5.12 21.17
N GLY A 17 -28.76 -6.29 20.87
CA GLY A 17 -27.61 -6.85 21.58
C GLY A 17 -26.29 -6.16 21.24
N VAL A 18 -25.25 -6.40 22.04
CA VAL A 18 -23.90 -5.84 21.79
C VAL A 18 -23.32 -6.37 20.48
N GLU A 19 -23.54 -7.65 20.18
CA GLU A 19 -23.11 -8.29 18.92
C GLU A 19 -23.80 -7.68 17.70
N GLU A 20 -25.12 -7.47 17.78
CA GLU A 20 -25.91 -6.88 16.69
C GLU A 20 -25.55 -5.41 16.44
N ALA A 21 -25.26 -4.65 17.50
CA ALA A 21 -24.72 -3.30 17.36
C ALA A 21 -23.35 -3.27 16.67
N LEU A 22 -22.48 -4.22 16.99
CA LEU A 22 -21.16 -4.35 16.35
C LEU A 22 -21.30 -4.58 14.84
N GLU A 23 -22.22 -5.46 14.42
CA GLU A 23 -22.50 -5.71 13.00
C GLU A 23 -23.04 -4.46 12.29
N LEU A 24 -23.98 -3.74 12.90
CA LEU A 24 -24.53 -2.50 12.33
C LEU A 24 -23.50 -1.38 12.23
N LEU A 25 -22.64 -1.24 13.24
CA LEU A 25 -21.54 -0.27 13.23
C LEU A 25 -20.52 -0.61 12.14
N GLN A 26 -20.16 -1.87 11.97
CA GLN A 26 -19.29 -2.32 10.88
C GLN A 26 -19.91 -2.08 9.50
N ALA A 27 -21.21 -2.35 9.34
CA ALA A 27 -21.92 -2.10 8.08
C ALA A 27 -21.93 -0.59 7.72
N LEU A 28 -22.05 0.30 8.71
CA LEU A 28 -21.95 1.76 8.52
C LEU A 28 -20.54 2.24 8.22
N GLU A 29 -19.51 1.55 8.72
CA GLU A 29 -18.11 1.83 8.39
C GLU A 29 -17.72 1.31 6.99
N GLY A 30 -18.63 0.59 6.32
CA GLY A 30 -18.40 -0.06 5.04
C GLY A 30 -17.61 -1.36 5.21
N PRO A 31 -17.50 -2.19 4.16
CA PRO A 31 -16.65 -3.37 4.23
C PRO A 31 -15.23 -2.91 4.60
N GLY A 32 -14.75 -3.31 5.79
CA GLY A 32 -13.35 -3.14 6.18
C GLY A 32 -12.43 -3.61 5.04
N PRO A 33 -11.21 -3.07 4.94
CA PRO A 33 -10.35 -3.20 3.75
C PRO A 33 -10.32 -4.66 3.32
N ARG A 34 -11.05 -4.99 2.24
CA ARG A 34 -10.95 -6.31 1.63
C ARG A 34 -9.49 -6.45 1.23
N PRO A 35 -8.83 -7.58 1.52
CA PRO A 35 -7.49 -7.80 1.00
C PRO A 35 -7.59 -7.61 -0.50
N SER A 36 -7.02 -6.50 -0.97
CA SER A 36 -7.09 -6.09 -2.36
C SER A 36 -6.50 -7.23 -3.18
N GLU A 37 -7.33 -7.89 -3.99
CA GLU A 37 -6.93 -8.95 -4.93
C GLU A 37 -6.08 -8.39 -6.09
N GLY A 38 -5.44 -7.24 -5.91
CA GLY A 38 -4.57 -6.62 -6.88
C GLY A 38 -3.20 -7.26 -6.90
N LEU A 39 -2.60 -7.34 -8.09
CA LEU A 39 -1.18 -7.65 -8.22
C LEU A 39 -0.39 -6.35 -8.25
N LEU A 40 0.56 -6.22 -7.32
CA LEU A 40 1.58 -5.20 -7.34
C LEU A 40 2.66 -5.60 -8.35
N ARG A 41 2.90 -4.76 -9.35
CA ARG A 41 4.01 -4.93 -10.29
C ARG A 41 5.05 -3.87 -9.98
N VAL A 42 6.28 -4.33 -9.78
CA VAL A 42 7.42 -3.48 -9.46
C VAL A 42 8.50 -3.67 -10.51
N HIS A 43 8.85 -2.58 -11.16
CA HIS A 43 9.98 -2.50 -12.09
C HIS A 43 11.05 -1.63 -11.44
N VAL A 44 12.24 -2.17 -11.27
CA VAL A 44 13.41 -1.43 -10.80
C VAL A 44 14.52 -1.64 -11.82
N ASP A 45 14.92 -0.56 -12.47
CA ASP A 45 16.18 -0.44 -13.20
C ASP A 45 17.13 0.36 -12.31
N ALA A 46 18.19 -0.27 -11.81
CA ALA A 46 19.24 0.36 -11.02
C ALA A 46 20.62 -0.11 -11.51
N ARG A 47 21.70 0.51 -11.03
CA ARG A 47 23.04 -0.06 -11.11
C ARG A 47 23.52 -0.32 -9.69
N ASP A 48 24.10 -1.50 -9.48
CA ASP A 48 24.76 -1.91 -8.24
C ASP A 48 26.22 -2.24 -8.60
N GLY A 49 27.17 -1.50 -8.02
CA GLY A 49 28.61 -1.73 -8.22
C GLY A 49 29.05 -1.68 -9.69
N GLY A 50 28.41 -0.85 -10.51
CA GLY A 50 28.71 -0.69 -11.94
C GLY A 50 28.03 -1.68 -12.89
N LYS A 51 27.22 -2.63 -12.38
CA LYS A 51 26.44 -3.56 -13.22
C LYS A 51 24.96 -3.14 -13.27
N PRO A 52 24.32 -3.11 -14.46
CA PRO A 52 22.90 -2.83 -14.56
C PRO A 52 22.09 -3.98 -13.95
N VAL A 53 21.33 -3.66 -12.90
CA VAL A 53 20.41 -4.56 -12.21
C VAL A 53 18.99 -4.22 -12.62
N ARG A 54 18.34 -5.20 -13.25
CA ARG A 54 16.92 -5.12 -13.67
C ARG A 54 16.10 -6.09 -12.86
N ILE A 55 15.23 -5.56 -12.02
CA ILE A 55 14.34 -6.35 -11.18
C ILE A 55 12.92 -6.10 -11.65
N ARG A 56 12.22 -7.18 -11.99
CA ARG A 56 10.79 -7.18 -12.32
C ARG A 56 10.10 -8.15 -11.40
N VAL A 57 9.29 -7.64 -10.49
CA VAL A 57 8.59 -8.46 -9.50
C VAL A 57 7.10 -8.26 -9.64
N ASN A 58 6.37 -9.38 -9.74
CA ASN A 58 4.92 -9.40 -9.64
C ASN A 58 4.58 -10.03 -8.30
N LEU A 59 4.08 -9.21 -7.37
CA LEU A 59 3.76 -9.61 -6.02
C LEU A 59 2.25 -9.44 -5.81
N PRO A 60 1.56 -10.41 -5.20
CA PRO A 60 0.23 -10.16 -4.65
C PRO A 60 0.30 -8.99 -3.66
N LEU A 61 -0.73 -8.15 -3.59
CA LEU A 61 -0.73 -7.02 -2.65
C LEU A 61 -0.63 -7.47 -1.18
N ALA A 62 -1.02 -8.71 -0.89
CA ALA A 62 -0.80 -9.33 0.41
C ALA A 62 0.68 -9.39 0.83
N LEU A 63 1.61 -9.45 -0.13
CA LEU A 63 3.06 -9.53 0.11
C LEU A 63 3.76 -8.18 -0.08
N ALA A 64 3.00 -7.10 -0.23
CA ALA A 64 3.53 -5.76 -0.43
C ALA A 64 4.47 -5.31 0.72
N ASP A 65 4.21 -5.75 1.95
CA ASP A 65 5.03 -5.42 3.11
C ASP A 65 6.45 -6.02 3.03
N LEU A 66 6.63 -7.07 2.22
CA LEU A 66 7.92 -7.69 1.96
C LEU A 66 8.72 -7.00 0.85
N LEU A 67 8.11 -6.07 0.10
CA LEU A 67 8.75 -5.40 -1.04
C LEU A 67 10.07 -4.72 -0.63
N GLU A 68 10.11 -4.11 0.56
CA GLU A 68 11.32 -3.47 1.09
C GLU A 68 12.49 -4.47 1.25
N ALA A 69 12.21 -5.75 1.53
CA ALA A 69 13.27 -6.76 1.64
C ALA A 69 13.84 -7.18 0.27
N PHE A 70 13.05 -7.08 -0.80
CA PHE A 70 13.44 -7.46 -2.17
C PHE A 70 14.06 -6.32 -2.98
N LEU A 71 13.94 -5.07 -2.51
CA LEU A 71 14.57 -3.93 -3.16
C LEU A 71 16.08 -3.86 -2.85
N PRO A 72 16.94 -3.64 -3.86
CA PRO A 72 18.37 -3.45 -3.67
C PRO A 72 18.67 -2.17 -2.87
N GLU A 73 19.86 -2.08 -2.28
CA GLU A 73 20.23 -0.96 -1.41
C GLU A 73 20.23 0.38 -2.14
N GLU A 74 20.60 0.44 -3.44
CA GLU A 74 20.53 1.71 -4.20
C GLU A 74 19.08 2.20 -4.36
N ALA A 75 18.16 1.29 -4.71
CA ALA A 75 16.74 1.65 -4.84
C ALA A 75 16.17 2.16 -3.50
N LYS A 76 16.60 1.58 -2.37
CA LYS A 76 16.23 2.07 -1.03
C LYS A 76 16.80 3.45 -0.75
N ALA A 77 18.06 3.70 -1.10
CA ALA A 77 18.73 4.97 -0.90
C ALA A 77 18.03 6.10 -1.68
N THR A 78 17.71 5.86 -2.96
CA THR A 78 16.98 6.82 -3.79
C THR A 78 15.56 7.08 -3.28
N LEU A 79 14.83 6.03 -2.85
CA LEU A 79 13.48 6.18 -2.30
C LEU A 79 13.49 6.98 -0.98
N ARG A 80 14.46 6.72 -0.10
CA ARG A 80 14.66 7.50 1.13
C ARG A 80 15.06 8.94 0.83
N GLY A 81 15.95 9.16 -0.13
CA GLY A 81 16.38 10.48 -0.57
C GLY A 81 15.25 11.33 -1.14
N LYS A 82 14.23 10.70 -1.73
CA LYS A 82 13.02 11.38 -2.23
C LYS A 82 11.84 11.38 -1.24
N GLN A 83 12.04 10.99 0.02
CA GLN A 83 10.99 10.89 1.04
C GLN A 83 9.77 10.03 0.62
N VAL A 84 9.97 9.04 -0.25
CA VAL A 84 8.89 8.15 -0.67
C VAL A 84 8.71 7.04 0.37
N ASN A 85 7.63 7.13 1.15
CA ASN A 85 7.23 6.07 2.07
C ASN A 85 6.47 4.97 1.33
N LEU A 86 7.17 3.87 1.00
CA LEU A 86 6.54 2.68 0.42
C LEU A 86 5.35 2.20 1.25
N ARG A 87 5.40 2.29 2.58
CA ARG A 87 4.29 1.86 3.45
C ARG A 87 3.01 2.65 3.23
N GLU A 88 3.10 3.96 3.05
CA GLU A 88 1.92 4.82 2.80
C GLU A 88 1.34 4.57 1.42
N VAL A 89 2.23 4.42 0.43
CA VAL A 89 1.86 4.04 -0.94
C VAL A 89 1.09 2.71 -0.96
N LEU A 90 1.57 1.73 -0.19
CA LEU A 90 0.92 0.42 -0.06
C LEU A 90 -0.38 0.49 0.73
N ALA A 91 -0.51 1.38 1.71
CA ALA A 91 -1.78 1.60 2.41
C ALA A 91 -2.85 2.13 1.44
N LEU A 92 -2.51 3.12 0.62
CA LEU A 92 -3.41 3.65 -0.42
C LEU A 92 -3.77 2.58 -1.46
N ALA A 93 -2.82 1.72 -1.82
CA ALA A 93 -3.05 0.57 -2.69
C ALA A 93 -4.08 -0.42 -2.10
N ARG A 94 -3.98 -0.71 -0.79
CA ARG A 94 -4.91 -1.59 -0.05
C ARG A 94 -6.30 -0.98 0.08
N GLU A 95 -6.39 0.34 0.18
CA GLU A 95 -7.67 1.08 0.21
C GLU A 95 -8.41 1.05 -1.15
N GLY A 96 -7.81 0.48 -2.19
CA GLY A 96 -8.43 0.24 -3.49
C GLY A 96 -7.93 1.15 -4.60
N ALA A 97 -6.83 1.89 -4.39
CA ALA A 97 -6.17 2.63 -5.46
C ALA A 97 -5.61 1.65 -6.52
N LYS A 98 -6.13 1.75 -7.75
CA LYS A 98 -5.66 0.98 -8.91
C LYS A 98 -4.89 1.88 -9.86
N GLY A 99 -3.85 1.34 -10.52
CA GLY A 99 -3.03 2.06 -11.49
C GLY A 99 -1.60 2.35 -11.02
N ARG A 100 -0.94 3.36 -11.62
CA ARG A 100 0.43 3.75 -11.27
C ARG A 100 0.45 4.47 -9.93
N LEU A 101 1.11 3.86 -8.95
CA LEU A 101 1.20 4.42 -7.60
C LEU A 101 2.44 5.30 -7.45
N VAL A 102 3.59 4.83 -7.95
CA VAL A 102 4.86 5.52 -7.81
C VAL A 102 5.66 5.36 -9.09
N GLU A 103 6.18 6.48 -9.59
CA GLU A 103 7.17 6.50 -10.66
C GLU A 103 8.31 7.43 -10.22
N VAL A 104 9.48 6.85 -9.99
CA VAL A 104 10.68 7.58 -9.59
C VAL A 104 11.72 7.43 -10.68
N GLN A 105 12.10 8.56 -11.28
CA GLN A 105 13.28 8.68 -12.13
C GLN A 105 14.31 9.52 -11.37
N ALA A 106 15.45 8.94 -11.06
CA ALA A 106 16.57 9.63 -10.43
C ALA A 106 17.82 9.42 -11.26
N GLU A 107 18.68 10.42 -11.34
CA GLU A 107 20.00 10.30 -11.92
C GLU A 107 20.98 10.56 -10.78
N ASP A 108 21.49 9.49 -10.18
CA ASP A 108 22.44 9.61 -9.08
C ASP A 108 23.85 9.80 -9.69
N PRO A 109 24.63 10.81 -9.26
CA PRO A 109 25.94 11.10 -9.86
C PRO A 109 26.98 9.99 -9.63
N GLU A 110 26.78 9.08 -8.68
CA GLU A 110 27.67 7.94 -8.41
C GLU A 110 27.22 6.63 -9.08
N ASP A 111 25.91 6.37 -9.20
CA ASP A 111 25.36 5.09 -9.70
C ASP A 111 24.51 5.19 -11.00
N GLY A 112 24.31 6.39 -11.54
CA GLY A 112 23.61 6.61 -12.82
C GLY A 112 22.08 6.60 -12.73
N PRO A 113 21.36 6.42 -13.85
CA PRO A 113 19.91 6.56 -13.89
C PRO A 113 19.21 5.36 -13.22
N VAL A 114 18.45 5.65 -12.16
CA VAL A 114 17.58 4.70 -11.44
C VAL A 114 16.12 4.99 -11.81
N HIS A 115 15.42 3.97 -12.32
CA HIS A 115 14.00 4.04 -12.63
C HIS A 115 13.22 3.01 -11.79
N ILE A 116 12.29 3.48 -10.97
CA ILE A 116 11.43 2.64 -10.13
C ILE A 116 9.98 2.92 -10.50
N LEU A 117 9.27 1.91 -10.97
CA LEU A 117 7.84 1.97 -11.28
C LEU A 117 7.10 0.96 -10.40
N VAL A 118 6.08 1.44 -9.68
CA VAL A 118 5.18 0.62 -8.88
C VAL A 118 3.75 0.84 -9.37
N GLU A 119 3.11 -0.22 -9.83
CA GLU A 119 1.72 -0.20 -10.28
C GLU A 119 0.90 -1.31 -9.62
N VAL A 120 -0.40 -1.07 -9.45
CA VAL A 120 -1.38 -2.05 -8.97
C VAL A 120 -2.34 -2.37 -10.11
N ALA A 121 -2.36 -3.65 -10.50
CA ALA A 121 -3.24 -4.24 -11.50
C ALA A 121 -4.45 -4.92 -10.85
#